data_AF-A0A8C5FTB3-F1
#
_entry.id   AF-A0A8C5FTB3-F1
#
_cell.length_a   1.000
_cell.length_b   1.000
_cell.length_c   1.000
_cell.angle_alpha   90.00
_cell.angle_beta   90.00
_cell.angle_gamma   90.00
#
_symmetry.space_group_name_H-M   'P 1'
#
loop_
_entity.id
_entity.type
_entity.pdbx_description
1 polymer ?
#
loop_
_entity_poly.entity_id
_entity_poly.type
_entity_poly.pdbx_seq_one_letter_code
_entity_poly.pdbx_strand_id
1 'polypeptide(L)'
;LCVLVYGMGGCRSMFTYEIAPVFVLMEQLTLKKMREMVGWPNGEGDGLFSPGGAISNMYSVMIARYKYFPEVKAKGMSAAPRLVLFTSEHSHYSIKKAGAALGFGSENVILLSTDERGRVIPADLEAKIIDAKQKGCVPLFVNATGGSTVYGAFDPINEIADICEKYNLWLHVDGAWGGGLLMSRKHRHKLDGIERANSVTWNPHKMMGVPLQCSAILVREKGVLAGCNSMCAGYLFQPDKQYDVTYDTGDMAIQCGRHVDIFKFWLMWKAKGTIGFEQHIDKCLDLSQYLYNKIKDREGYQMVFDGVPQHTNVCFWYLPLSLRGMPEGAERREKLHRVRLLSIKPIHRSGSSFLKISVAHIYQLSLILTLDHIHTQTHTPTHAHTHTHTHTHTHTHTHTHTHTHTHTHTQTHTHRHTQTHTQTHTNTHNHTHIHTGISNHSIRNTNL
;
A
#
# COMPACT_ATOMS: atom_id res chain seq x y z
N LEU A 1 -16.28 -29.19 23.96
CA LEU A 1 -15.06 -29.26 23.12
C LEU A 1 -15.44 -28.91 21.67
N CYS A 2 -15.66 -27.63 21.38
CA CYS A 2 -15.94 -27.15 20.03
C CYS A 2 -14.80 -26.19 19.67
N VAL A 3 -13.58 -26.75 19.56
CA VAL A 3 -12.38 -26.00 19.22
C VAL A 3 -12.20 -26.11 17.71
N LEU A 4 -12.54 -25.01 17.04
CA LEU A 4 -11.89 -24.49 15.83
C LEU A 4 -11.01 -25.49 15.06
N VAL A 5 -11.66 -26.32 14.24
CA VAL A 5 -11.01 -26.93 13.07
C VAL A 5 -10.92 -25.86 11.97
N TYR A 6 -10.03 -24.87 12.16
CA TYR A 6 -9.65 -23.89 11.13
C TYR A 6 -8.15 -23.95 10.79
N GLY A 7 -7.45 -24.98 11.27
CA GLY A 7 -5.98 -25.01 11.32
C GLY A 7 -5.23 -25.47 10.06
N MET A 8 -5.88 -25.99 9.02
CA MET A 8 -5.14 -26.56 7.87
C MET A 8 -5.61 -26.14 6.48
N GLY A 9 -6.64 -25.28 6.36
CA GLY A 9 -7.13 -24.79 5.06
C GLY A 9 -7.50 -23.31 4.99
N GLY A 10 -7.37 -22.55 6.09
CA GLY A 10 -7.78 -21.14 6.16
C GLY A 10 -6.62 -20.15 5.95
N CYS A 11 -6.92 -19.00 5.34
CA CYS A 11 -6.02 -17.85 5.27
C CYS A 11 -5.58 -17.46 6.70
N ARG A 12 -4.29 -17.60 7.04
CA ARG A 12 -3.78 -17.28 8.39
C ARG A 12 -3.87 -15.77 8.64
N SER A 13 -4.16 -15.37 9.88
CA SER A 13 -4.34 -13.97 10.26
C SER A 13 -3.37 -13.50 11.35
N MET A 14 -2.95 -12.23 11.29
CA MET A 14 -1.90 -11.62 12.10
C MET A 14 -2.35 -11.10 13.47
N PHE A 15 -3.45 -11.59 14.05
CA PHE A 15 -3.97 -11.08 15.33
C PHE A 15 -3.35 -11.75 16.56
N THR A 16 -3.00 -13.04 16.50
CA THR A 16 -2.42 -13.81 17.62
C THR A 16 -1.24 -14.65 17.17
N TYR A 17 -0.30 -14.87 18.09
CA TYR A 17 0.84 -15.77 17.92
C TYR A 17 0.40 -17.22 17.70
N GLU A 18 -0.67 -17.65 18.36
CA GLU A 18 -1.21 -19.01 18.29
C GLU A 18 -1.46 -19.52 16.85
N ILE A 19 -1.97 -18.66 15.96
CA ILE A 19 -2.31 -19.07 14.59
C ILE A 19 -1.33 -18.55 13.53
N ALA A 20 -0.42 -17.64 13.90
CA ALA A 20 0.57 -17.04 12.99
C ALA A 20 1.97 -16.88 13.61
N PRO A 21 2.52 -17.90 14.31
CA PRO A 21 3.68 -17.71 15.18
C PRO A 21 4.92 -17.23 14.42
N VAL A 22 5.20 -17.85 13.27
CA VAL A 22 6.33 -17.47 12.40
C VAL A 22 6.19 -16.04 11.88
N PHE A 23 4.99 -15.65 11.47
CA PHE A 23 4.77 -14.34 10.85
C PHE A 23 4.79 -13.21 11.88
N VAL A 24 4.28 -13.45 13.08
CA VAL A 24 4.39 -12.51 14.21
C VAL A 24 5.85 -12.21 14.52
N LEU A 25 6.70 -13.24 14.62
CA LEU A 25 8.14 -13.05 14.87
C LEU A 25 8.85 -12.34 13.70
N MET A 26 8.52 -12.69 12.46
CA MET A 26 9.03 -11.96 11.29
C MET A 26 8.65 -10.48 11.32
N GLU A 27 7.41 -10.16 11.71
CA GLU A 27 6.91 -8.79 11.77
C GLU A 27 7.64 -7.98 12.84
N GLN A 28 7.80 -8.55 14.05
CA GLN A 28 8.54 -7.92 15.13
C GLN A 28 9.99 -7.61 14.74
N LEU A 29 10.70 -8.57 14.15
CA LEU A 29 12.10 -8.39 13.73
C LEU A 29 12.24 -7.36 12.61
N THR A 30 11.36 -7.40 11.61
CA THR A 30 11.40 -6.45 10.50
C THR A 30 11.02 -5.04 10.94
N LEU A 31 10.00 -4.87 11.77
CA LEU A 31 9.64 -3.55 12.30
C LEU A 31 10.75 -2.96 13.17
N LYS A 32 11.38 -3.79 14.02
CA LYS A 32 12.59 -3.38 14.76
C LYS A 32 13.67 -2.88 13.81
N LYS A 33 13.95 -3.62 12.73
CA LYS A 33 14.95 -3.23 11.75
C LYS A 33 14.58 -1.93 11.04
N MET A 34 13.31 -1.72 10.71
CA MET A 34 12.84 -0.47 10.11
C MET A 34 13.02 0.72 11.06
N ARG A 35 12.77 0.56 12.37
CA ARG A 35 13.01 1.60 13.39
C ARG A 35 14.51 1.92 13.56
N GLU A 36 15.38 0.91 13.48
CA GLU A 36 16.84 1.15 13.43
C GLU A 36 17.23 1.99 12.20
N MET A 37 16.61 1.75 11.04
CA MET A 37 16.88 2.49 9.80
C MET A 37 16.36 3.94 9.87
N VAL A 38 15.25 4.16 10.57
CA VAL A 38 14.76 5.51 10.94
C VAL A 38 15.75 6.23 11.87
N GLY A 39 16.55 5.51 12.64
CA GLY A 39 17.54 6.08 13.57
C GLY A 39 17.09 6.07 15.03
N TRP A 40 16.05 5.31 15.39
CA TRP A 40 15.67 5.15 16.79
C TRP A 40 16.60 4.17 17.52
N PRO A 41 17.10 4.52 18.72
CA PRO A 41 18.08 3.73 19.45
C PRO A 41 17.65 2.27 19.62
N ASN A 42 18.52 1.34 19.23
CA ASN A 42 18.30 -0.11 19.31
C ASN A 42 17.02 -0.62 18.60
N GLY A 43 16.39 0.19 17.74
CA GLY A 43 15.09 -0.11 17.14
C GLY A 43 13.97 -0.20 18.18
N GLU A 44 14.12 0.47 19.32
CA GLU A 44 13.06 0.59 20.33
C GLU A 44 11.86 1.38 19.78
N GLY A 45 10.70 1.10 20.37
CA GLY A 45 9.40 1.60 19.90
C GLY A 45 8.46 0.47 19.47
N ASP A 46 7.41 0.86 18.79
CA ASP A 46 6.27 0.03 18.41
C ASP A 46 5.99 0.15 16.90
N GLY A 47 5.05 -0.65 16.40
CA GLY A 47 4.58 -0.54 15.03
C GLY A 47 3.75 -1.74 14.59
N LEU A 48 3.08 -1.59 13.45
CA LEU A 48 2.31 -2.64 12.81
C LEU A 48 2.25 -2.44 11.31
N PHE A 49 2.02 -3.52 10.57
CA PHE A 49 1.65 -3.41 9.16
C PHE A 49 0.16 -3.09 9.02
N SER A 50 -0.17 -2.16 8.14
CA SER A 50 -1.52 -1.69 7.86
C SER A 50 -1.89 -1.88 6.38
N PRO A 51 -3.18 -1.90 6.03
CA PRO A 51 -3.68 -2.12 4.68
C PRO A 51 -3.55 -0.85 3.83
N GLY A 52 -2.33 -0.36 3.69
CA GLY A 52 -1.93 0.80 2.90
C GLY A 52 -1.60 2.04 3.73
N GLY A 53 -0.72 2.89 3.18
CA GLY A 53 -0.19 4.07 3.88
C GLY A 53 -1.25 5.10 4.29
N ALA A 54 -2.42 5.12 3.64
CA ALA A 54 -3.53 5.95 4.08
C ALA A 54 -4.05 5.56 5.47
N ILE A 55 -4.08 4.27 5.78
CA ILE A 55 -4.47 3.76 7.10
C ILE A 55 -3.31 3.92 8.10
N SER A 56 -2.05 3.76 7.68
CA SER A 56 -0.89 4.12 8.52
C SER A 56 -0.92 5.59 8.97
N ASN A 57 -1.23 6.53 8.07
CA ASN A 57 -1.41 7.94 8.42
C ASN A 57 -2.66 8.16 9.31
N MET A 58 -3.71 7.34 9.15
CA MET A 58 -4.86 7.40 10.05
C MET A 58 -4.48 6.95 11.47
N TYR A 59 -3.69 5.87 11.60
CA TYR A 59 -3.12 5.45 12.88
C TYR A 59 -2.30 6.57 13.52
N SER A 60 -1.46 7.28 12.75
CA SER A 60 -0.63 8.36 13.32
C SER A 60 -1.47 9.49 13.92
N VAL A 61 -2.58 9.87 13.28
CA VAL A 61 -3.53 10.85 13.84
C VAL A 61 -4.26 10.27 15.06
N MET A 62 -4.68 9.01 15.02
CA MET A 62 -5.35 8.35 16.14
C MET A 62 -4.49 8.29 17.40
N ILE A 63 -3.24 7.83 17.28
CA ILE A 63 -2.32 7.71 18.40
C ILE A 63 -1.88 9.08 18.94
N ALA A 64 -1.70 10.08 18.06
CA ALA A 64 -1.45 11.45 18.50
C ALA A 64 -2.63 11.95 19.34
N ARG A 65 -3.87 11.79 18.86
CA ARG A 65 -5.05 12.16 19.64
C ARG A 65 -5.12 11.43 20.97
N TYR A 66 -4.89 10.12 21.00
CA TYR A 66 -4.92 9.35 22.23
C TYR A 66 -3.83 9.78 23.22
N LYS A 67 -2.64 10.13 22.74
CA LYS A 67 -1.53 10.57 23.58
C LYS A 67 -1.85 11.85 24.37
N TYR A 68 -2.51 12.82 23.71
CA TYR A 68 -2.81 14.12 24.33
C TYR A 68 -4.22 14.21 24.93
N PHE A 69 -5.18 13.44 24.42
CA PHE A 69 -6.59 13.44 24.81
C PHE A 69 -7.14 11.99 24.89
N PRO A 70 -6.62 11.15 25.80
CA PRO A 70 -7.00 9.74 25.92
C PRO A 70 -8.49 9.54 26.21
N GLU A 71 -9.13 10.49 26.88
CA GLU A 71 -10.55 10.49 27.19
C GLU A 71 -11.45 10.46 25.96
N VAL A 72 -10.96 10.92 24.80
CA VAL A 72 -11.70 10.86 23.53
C VAL A 72 -12.03 9.42 23.14
N LYS A 73 -11.18 8.45 23.54
CA LYS A 73 -11.44 7.02 23.30
C LYS A 73 -12.80 6.58 23.86
N ALA A 74 -13.15 7.05 25.06
CA ALA A 74 -14.38 6.67 25.74
C ALA A 74 -15.51 7.69 25.55
N LYS A 75 -15.19 8.99 25.54
CA LYS A 75 -16.18 10.08 25.56
C LYS A 75 -16.46 10.69 24.19
N GLY A 76 -15.69 10.32 23.16
CA GLY A 76 -15.80 10.89 21.81
C GLY A 76 -15.17 12.28 21.67
N MET A 77 -15.14 12.79 20.44
CA MET A 77 -14.50 14.07 20.11
C MET A 77 -15.13 15.29 20.81
N SER A 78 -16.39 15.19 21.24
CA SER A 78 -17.10 16.25 21.98
C SER A 78 -16.49 16.52 23.36
N ALA A 79 -15.71 15.59 23.91
CA ALA A 79 -15.00 15.78 25.17
C ALA A 79 -13.66 16.53 25.02
N ALA A 80 -13.18 16.73 23.79
CA ALA A 80 -11.97 17.48 23.50
C ALA A 80 -12.31 18.89 22.96
N PRO A 81 -11.41 19.88 23.13
CA PRO A 81 -11.53 21.16 22.44
C PRO A 81 -11.38 20.97 20.92
N ARG A 82 -11.53 22.05 20.15
CA ARG A 82 -11.34 22.02 18.69
C ARG A 82 -9.87 21.76 18.34
N LEU A 83 -9.54 20.50 18.08
CA LEU A 83 -8.18 20.05 17.75
C LEU A 83 -7.84 20.36 16.28
N VAL A 84 -6.59 20.72 16.01
CA VAL A 84 -6.11 21.10 14.67
C VAL A 84 -4.89 20.26 14.27
N LEU A 85 -4.91 19.81 13.01
CA LEU A 85 -3.84 19.07 12.35
C LEU A 85 -3.22 19.94 11.24
N PHE A 86 -1.90 19.89 11.08
CA PHE A 86 -1.19 20.62 10.02
C PHE A 86 -0.54 19.66 9.04
N THR A 87 -0.59 19.98 7.74
CA THR A 87 0.05 19.18 6.69
C THR A 87 0.35 20.03 5.46
N SER A 88 1.37 19.69 4.68
CA SER A 88 1.68 20.35 3.41
C SER A 88 0.46 20.40 2.46
N GLU A 89 0.29 21.49 1.71
CA GLU A 89 -0.68 21.52 0.59
C GLU A 89 -0.38 20.48 -0.51
N HIS A 90 0.87 20.02 -0.59
CA HIS A 90 1.32 18.94 -1.47
C HIS A 90 1.39 17.56 -0.79
N SER A 91 0.95 17.45 0.47
CA SER A 91 0.88 16.18 1.19
C SER A 91 -0.14 15.23 0.56
N HIS A 92 -0.08 13.95 0.95
CA HIS A 92 -1.07 12.99 0.51
C HIS A 92 -2.45 13.29 1.12
N TYR A 93 -3.50 13.22 0.31
CA TYR A 93 -4.88 13.53 0.71
C TYR A 93 -5.42 12.67 1.88
N SER A 94 -4.73 11.59 2.27
CA SER A 94 -5.11 10.73 3.39
C SER A 94 -5.17 11.48 4.71
N ILE A 95 -4.39 12.55 4.92
CA ILE A 95 -4.46 13.33 6.16
C ILE A 95 -5.80 14.05 6.28
N LYS A 96 -6.28 14.70 5.21
CA LYS A 96 -7.63 15.26 5.18
C LYS A 96 -8.71 14.19 5.34
N LYS A 97 -8.52 13.02 4.71
CA LYS A 97 -9.46 11.90 4.82
C LYS A 97 -9.52 11.35 6.25
N ALA A 98 -8.38 11.24 6.93
CA ALA A 98 -8.29 10.85 8.33
C ALA A 98 -8.94 11.91 9.24
N GLY A 99 -8.67 13.19 9.04
CA GLY A 99 -9.33 14.27 9.80
C GLY A 99 -10.86 14.23 9.68
N ALA A 100 -11.38 14.00 8.47
CA ALA A 100 -12.81 13.81 8.26
C ALA A 100 -13.35 12.54 8.95
N ALA A 101 -12.72 11.38 8.73
CA ALA A 101 -13.18 10.11 9.26
C ALA A 101 -13.09 9.99 10.79
N LEU A 102 -12.09 10.64 11.40
CA LEU A 102 -11.84 10.58 12.84
C LEU A 102 -12.61 11.65 13.63
N GLY A 103 -13.44 12.46 12.97
CA GLY A 103 -14.30 13.45 13.61
C GLY A 103 -13.62 14.78 13.94
N PHE A 104 -12.46 15.08 13.36
CA PHE A 104 -11.87 16.42 13.45
C PHE A 104 -12.57 17.40 12.52
N GLY A 105 -13.06 16.92 11.36
CA GLY A 105 -13.55 17.77 10.27
C GLY A 105 -12.42 18.26 9.36
N SER A 106 -12.68 18.32 8.06
CA SER A 106 -11.67 18.65 7.05
C SER A 106 -11.15 20.10 7.14
N GLU A 107 -11.93 21.02 7.70
CA GLU A 107 -11.53 22.41 7.95
C GLU A 107 -10.50 22.55 9.08
N ASN A 108 -10.43 21.56 9.98
CA ASN A 108 -9.45 21.50 11.05
C ASN A 108 -8.14 20.81 10.63
N VAL A 109 -8.03 20.47 9.34
CA VAL A 109 -6.79 20.03 8.70
C VAL A 109 -6.24 21.19 7.88
N ILE A 110 -5.40 21.99 8.53
CA ILE A 110 -4.85 23.22 7.98
C ILE A 110 -3.70 22.87 7.03
N LEU A 111 -3.78 23.40 5.80
CA LEU A 111 -2.74 23.22 4.79
C LEU A 111 -1.62 24.24 4.99
N LEU A 112 -0.38 23.77 4.97
CA LEU A 112 0.84 24.56 5.03
C LEU A 112 1.28 24.93 3.62
N SER A 113 1.68 26.18 3.45
CA SER A 113 2.21 26.70 2.21
C SER A 113 3.59 26.11 1.93
N THR A 114 3.88 25.95 0.64
CA THR A 114 5.13 25.36 0.19
C THR A 114 5.99 26.33 -0.62
N ASP A 115 7.30 26.09 -0.64
CA ASP A 115 8.22 26.78 -1.53
C ASP A 115 8.03 26.31 -2.99
N GLU A 116 8.75 26.94 -3.92
CA GLU A 116 8.69 26.58 -5.34
C GLU A 116 9.09 25.13 -5.65
N ARG A 117 9.77 24.47 -4.71
CA ARG A 117 10.18 23.05 -4.78
C ARG A 117 9.17 22.12 -4.11
N GLY A 118 8.05 22.66 -3.64
CA GLY A 118 6.94 21.95 -2.99
C GLY A 118 7.26 21.44 -1.58
N ARG A 119 8.20 22.07 -0.88
CA ARG A 119 8.54 21.78 0.52
C ARG A 119 7.84 22.76 1.44
N VAL A 120 7.36 22.31 2.60
CA VAL A 120 6.75 23.18 3.61
C VAL A 120 7.69 24.32 3.98
N ILE A 121 7.14 25.52 4.08
CA ILE A 121 7.82 26.70 4.63
C ILE A 121 7.64 26.70 6.16
N PRO A 122 8.68 26.46 6.98
CA PRO A 122 8.52 26.31 8.43
C PRO A 122 7.93 27.55 9.13
N ALA A 123 8.22 28.75 8.61
CA ALA A 123 7.64 30.00 9.14
C ALA A 123 6.11 30.05 9.00
N ASP A 124 5.55 29.45 7.94
CA ASP A 124 4.09 29.37 7.76
C ASP A 124 3.45 28.37 8.74
N LEU A 125 4.13 27.28 9.07
CA LEU A 125 3.70 26.36 10.14
C LEU A 125 3.60 27.09 11.48
N GLU A 126 4.65 27.81 11.88
CA GLU A 126 4.64 28.54 13.14
C GLU A 126 3.55 29.62 13.17
N ALA A 127 3.38 30.38 12.09
CA ALA A 127 2.32 31.37 11.97
C ALA A 127 0.91 30.75 12.12
N LYS A 128 0.65 29.61 11.48
CA LYS A 128 -0.64 28.90 11.54
C LYS A 128 -0.90 28.24 12.89
N ILE A 129 0.13 27.81 13.61
CA ILE A 129 0.01 27.36 15.01
C ILE A 129 -0.46 28.51 15.91
N ILE A 130 0.15 29.69 15.76
CA ILE A 130 -0.20 30.88 16.54
C ILE A 130 -1.64 31.33 16.23
N ASP A 131 -2.01 31.42 14.96
CA ASP A 131 -3.38 31.77 14.54
C ASP A 131 -4.43 30.78 15.07
N ALA A 132 -4.15 29.47 15.00
CA ALA A 132 -5.05 28.46 15.55
C ALA A 132 -5.25 28.63 17.06
N LYS A 133 -4.19 28.89 17.81
CA LYS A 133 -4.27 29.17 19.26
C LYS A 133 -5.07 30.44 19.56
N GLN A 134 -4.87 31.51 18.79
CA GLN A 134 -5.63 32.77 18.93
C GLN A 134 -7.14 32.56 18.70
N LYS A 135 -7.51 31.61 17.83
CA LYS A 135 -8.91 31.22 17.58
C LYS A 135 -9.48 30.26 18.63
N GLY A 136 -8.74 29.96 19.71
CA GLY A 136 -9.16 29.02 20.75
C GLY A 136 -9.08 27.55 20.34
N CYS A 137 -8.47 27.23 19.20
CA CYS A 137 -8.21 25.87 18.79
C CYS A 137 -6.94 25.32 19.47
N VAL A 138 -6.80 24.00 19.49
CA VAL A 138 -5.62 23.32 20.04
C VAL A 138 -4.83 22.64 18.92
N PRO A 139 -3.67 23.20 18.52
CA PRO A 139 -2.68 22.52 17.70
C PRO A 139 -2.25 21.18 18.33
N LEU A 140 -2.34 20.09 17.58
CA LEU A 140 -2.04 18.74 18.09
C LEU A 140 -0.91 18.05 17.32
N PHE A 141 -0.90 18.19 15.99
CA PHE A 141 -0.20 17.25 15.11
C PHE A 141 0.29 17.95 13.85
N VAL A 142 1.50 17.60 13.43
CA VAL A 142 2.08 18.01 12.14
C VAL A 142 2.48 16.77 11.34
N ASN A 143 2.02 16.71 10.10
CA ASN A 143 2.51 15.76 9.10
C ASN A 143 3.57 16.44 8.21
N ALA A 144 4.82 16.03 8.37
CA ALA A 144 5.90 16.30 7.44
C ALA A 144 5.98 15.19 6.38
N THR A 145 6.05 15.55 5.11
CA THR A 145 6.05 14.59 3.99
C THR A 145 7.47 14.26 3.56
N GLY A 146 7.89 13.01 3.78
CA GLY A 146 9.16 12.46 3.29
C GLY A 146 8.98 11.91 1.87
N GLY A 147 8.93 12.80 0.87
CA GLY A 147 8.72 12.45 -0.54
C GLY A 147 7.25 12.59 -0.97
N SER A 148 6.86 13.79 -1.42
CA SER A 148 5.50 14.08 -1.89
C SER A 148 5.11 13.25 -3.12
N THR A 149 3.82 13.00 -3.31
CA THR A 149 3.37 12.05 -4.35
C THR A 149 3.63 12.55 -5.77
N VAL A 150 3.54 13.86 -6.00
CA VAL A 150 3.67 14.47 -7.33
C VAL A 150 5.12 14.89 -7.58
N TYR A 151 5.64 15.83 -6.80
CA TYR A 151 7.01 16.34 -6.97
C TYR A 151 8.10 15.41 -6.44
N GLY A 152 7.78 14.52 -5.51
CA GLY A 152 8.82 13.81 -4.76
C GLY A 152 9.61 14.76 -3.85
N ALA A 153 8.98 15.83 -3.36
CA ALA A 153 9.59 16.82 -2.48
C ALA A 153 9.72 16.30 -1.04
N PHE A 154 10.79 16.69 -0.36
CA PHE A 154 11.02 16.36 1.04
C PHE A 154 10.87 17.61 1.91
N ASP A 155 9.90 17.57 2.83
CA ASP A 155 9.73 18.64 3.80
C ASP A 155 10.96 18.74 4.73
N PRO A 156 11.32 19.94 5.21
CA PRO A 156 12.46 20.13 6.10
C PRO A 156 12.16 19.61 7.52
N ILE A 157 12.42 18.32 7.76
CA ILE A 157 11.99 17.63 8.99
C ILE A 157 12.63 18.24 10.24
N ASN A 158 13.92 18.62 10.20
CA ASN A 158 14.59 19.21 11.36
C ASN A 158 13.96 20.55 11.79
N GLU A 159 13.75 21.47 10.85
CA GLU A 159 13.11 22.76 11.17
C GLU A 159 11.65 22.57 11.64
N ILE A 160 10.92 21.62 11.06
CA ILE A 160 9.56 21.28 11.52
C ILE A 160 9.60 20.67 12.93
N ALA A 161 10.59 19.81 13.22
CA ALA A 161 10.76 19.18 14.52
C ALA A 161 11.08 20.20 15.61
N ASP A 162 11.93 21.19 15.34
CA ASP A 162 12.21 22.30 16.27
C ASP A 162 10.91 23.02 16.68
N ILE A 163 10.03 23.28 15.70
CA ILE A 163 8.72 23.91 15.95
C ILE A 163 7.79 22.96 16.73
N CYS A 164 7.76 21.67 16.38
CA CYS A 164 6.94 20.69 17.10
C CYS A 164 7.36 20.57 18.57
N GLU A 165 8.66 20.55 18.86
CA GLU A 165 9.20 20.52 20.21
C GLU A 165 8.87 21.80 20.98
N LYS A 166 9.04 22.98 20.35
CA LYS A 166 8.71 24.29 20.94
C LYS A 166 7.26 24.39 21.40
N TYR A 167 6.32 23.86 20.61
CA TYR A 167 4.89 24.00 20.88
C TYR A 167 4.23 22.73 21.45
N ASN A 168 5.01 21.65 21.67
CA ASN A 168 4.55 20.34 22.13
C ASN A 168 3.49 19.71 21.20
N LEU A 169 3.83 19.55 19.92
CA LEU A 169 2.99 18.87 18.92
C LEU A 169 3.56 17.49 18.59
N TRP A 170 2.67 16.58 18.21
CA TRP A 170 3.08 15.31 17.61
C TRP A 170 3.63 15.53 16.20
N LEU A 171 4.89 15.13 15.97
CA LEU A 171 5.50 15.08 14.64
C LEU A 171 5.31 13.68 14.03
N HIS A 172 4.59 13.63 12.92
CA HIS A 172 4.52 12.48 12.04
C HIS A 172 5.29 12.73 10.75
N VAL A 173 6.09 11.76 10.32
CA VAL A 173 6.70 11.76 8.98
C VAL A 173 5.99 10.77 8.08
N ASP A 174 5.28 11.27 7.07
CA ASP A 174 4.75 10.44 5.99
C ASP A 174 5.87 10.14 4.99
N GLY A 175 6.64 9.10 5.30
CA GLY A 175 7.63 8.49 4.42
C GLY A 175 7.05 7.36 3.57
N ALA A 176 5.73 7.33 3.30
CA ALA A 176 5.13 6.24 2.53
C ALA A 176 5.85 6.04 1.20
N TRP A 177 6.24 7.13 0.53
CA TRP A 177 6.98 7.09 -0.73
C TRP A 177 8.49 7.15 -0.52
N GLY A 178 9.00 8.23 0.08
CA GLY A 178 10.43 8.48 0.21
C GLY A 178 11.12 7.67 1.31
N GLY A 179 10.39 6.99 2.20
CA GLY A 179 10.99 6.14 3.25
C GLY A 179 11.89 5.03 2.70
N GLY A 180 11.66 4.60 1.45
CA GLY A 180 12.58 3.68 0.76
C GLY A 180 14.02 4.20 0.73
N LEU A 181 14.24 5.52 0.63
CA LEU A 181 15.58 6.11 0.57
C LEU A 181 16.40 5.91 1.85
N LEU A 182 15.78 5.56 2.99
CA LEU A 182 16.50 5.17 4.20
C LEU A 182 17.40 3.94 3.99
N MET A 183 17.10 3.12 2.98
CA MET A 183 17.95 1.98 2.60
C MET A 183 19.24 2.42 1.90
N SER A 184 19.30 3.63 1.34
CA SER A 184 20.44 4.13 0.56
C SER A 184 21.33 5.03 1.41
N ARG A 185 22.61 4.67 1.56
CA ARG A 185 23.59 5.56 2.23
C ARG A 185 23.77 6.88 1.47
N LYS A 186 23.65 6.87 0.13
CA LYS A 186 23.78 8.05 -0.73
C LYS A 186 22.62 9.02 -0.57
N HIS A 187 21.40 8.53 -0.35
CA HIS A 187 20.18 9.34 -0.45
C HIS A 187 19.39 9.50 0.85
N ARG A 188 19.71 8.75 1.91
CA ARG A 188 18.99 8.84 3.20
C ARG A 188 18.98 10.24 3.82
N HIS A 189 19.96 11.09 3.51
CA HIS A 189 20.06 12.46 4.03
C HIS A 189 18.83 13.34 3.70
N LYS A 190 18.05 12.96 2.68
CA LYS A 190 16.80 13.66 2.34
C LYS A 190 15.71 13.52 3.42
N LEU A 191 15.88 12.59 4.36
CA LEU A 191 15.02 12.41 5.53
C LEU A 191 15.74 12.76 6.84
N ASP A 192 16.82 13.54 6.81
CA ASP A 192 17.51 13.97 8.04
C ASP A 192 16.54 14.69 8.99
N GLY A 193 16.54 14.29 10.27
CA GLY A 193 15.58 14.72 11.28
C GLY A 193 14.44 13.73 11.52
N ILE A 194 14.26 12.71 10.68
CA ILE A 194 13.20 11.70 10.85
C ILE A 194 13.31 10.94 12.18
N GLU A 195 14.51 10.79 12.72
CA GLU A 195 14.76 10.17 14.02
C GLU A 195 14.09 10.93 15.19
N ARG A 196 13.74 12.21 15.00
CA ARG A 196 13.01 13.06 15.96
C ARG A 196 11.49 12.87 15.87
N ALA A 197 10.98 12.23 14.82
CA ALA A 197 9.55 12.00 14.65
C ALA A 197 8.98 11.08 15.75
N ASN A 198 7.73 11.34 16.16
CA ASN A 198 7.00 10.47 17.08
C ASN A 198 6.41 9.25 16.36
N SER A 199 6.08 9.38 15.06
CA SER A 199 5.69 8.25 14.22
C SER A 199 6.09 8.44 12.76
N VAL A 200 6.26 7.31 12.06
CA VAL A 200 6.66 7.27 10.64
C VAL A 200 5.77 6.30 9.88
N THR A 201 5.19 6.74 8.76
CA THR A 201 4.59 5.84 7.77
C THR A 201 5.66 5.47 6.74
N TRP A 202 5.78 4.19 6.39
CA TRP A 202 6.69 3.72 5.34
C TRP A 202 6.05 2.58 4.54
N ASN A 203 6.00 2.69 3.21
CA ASN A 203 5.46 1.65 2.34
C ASN A 203 6.57 0.93 1.54
N PRO A 204 7.03 -0.24 1.99
CA PRO A 204 7.87 -1.12 1.17
C PRO A 204 7.26 -1.46 -0.19
N HIS A 205 5.92 -1.45 -0.33
CA HIS A 205 5.27 -1.72 -1.62
C HIS A 205 5.44 -0.64 -2.69
N LYS A 206 6.13 0.47 -2.37
CA LYS A 206 6.45 1.51 -3.34
C LYS A 206 7.91 1.38 -3.80
N MET A 207 8.83 2.21 -3.29
CA MET A 207 10.21 2.28 -3.77
C MET A 207 11.02 0.98 -3.61
N MET A 208 10.59 0.07 -2.75
CA MET A 208 11.28 -1.20 -2.52
C MET A 208 10.70 -2.36 -3.36
N GLY A 209 9.66 -2.11 -4.15
CA GLY A 209 9.08 -3.08 -5.09
C GLY A 209 8.37 -4.27 -4.43
N VAL A 210 7.97 -4.18 -3.16
CA VAL A 210 7.19 -5.25 -2.52
C VAL A 210 5.78 -5.31 -3.12
N PRO A 211 5.21 -6.49 -3.42
CA PRO A 211 3.85 -6.56 -3.94
C PRO A 211 2.80 -5.94 -3.01
N LEU A 212 1.83 -5.21 -3.58
CA LEU A 212 0.73 -4.59 -2.84
C LEU A 212 -0.07 -5.61 -2.01
N GLN A 213 -0.58 -5.26 -0.83
CA GLN A 213 -0.22 -4.10 0.01
C GLN A 213 0.96 -4.45 0.94
N CYS A 214 1.72 -3.45 1.38
CA CYS A 214 2.77 -3.60 2.40
C CYS A 214 3.16 -2.21 2.93
N SER A 215 2.55 -1.79 4.03
CA SER A 215 2.76 -0.48 4.65
C SER A 215 2.92 -0.66 6.14
N ALA A 216 3.90 0.01 6.74
CA ALA A 216 4.10 0.02 8.17
C ALA A 216 3.80 1.42 8.73
N ILE A 217 3.20 1.45 9.92
CA ILE A 217 3.25 2.58 10.84
C ILE A 217 4.26 2.21 11.94
N LEU A 218 5.26 3.05 12.13
CA LEU A 218 6.26 2.95 13.20
C LEU A 218 5.96 4.03 14.23
N VAL A 219 6.09 3.70 15.51
CA VAL A 219 5.79 4.63 16.62
C VAL A 219 6.94 4.60 17.60
N ARG A 220 7.45 5.76 17.99
CA ARG A 220 8.65 5.86 18.84
C ARG A 220 8.39 5.40 20.27
N GLU A 221 7.22 5.73 20.80
CA GLU A 221 6.80 5.37 22.15
C GLU A 221 6.02 4.05 22.16
N LYS A 222 6.45 3.11 23.01
CA LYS A 222 5.76 1.82 23.18
C LYS A 222 4.42 2.00 23.90
N GLY A 223 3.46 1.15 23.58
CA GLY A 223 2.19 1.05 24.30
C GLY A 223 1.13 2.09 23.91
N VAL A 224 1.49 3.15 23.18
CA VAL A 224 0.50 4.13 22.69
C VAL A 224 -0.45 3.49 21.67
N LEU A 225 0.04 2.60 20.80
CA LEU A 225 -0.81 1.85 19.86
C LEU A 225 -1.80 0.94 20.59
N ALA A 226 -1.30 0.12 21.53
CA ALA A 226 -2.14 -0.75 22.36
C ALA A 226 -3.16 0.07 23.16
N GLY A 227 -2.73 1.10 23.88
CA GLY A 227 -3.62 1.97 24.66
C GLY A 227 -4.71 2.62 23.80
N CYS A 228 -4.35 3.11 22.61
CA CYS A 228 -5.29 3.73 21.68
C CYS A 228 -6.36 2.75 21.18
N ASN A 229 -5.97 1.53 20.79
CA ASN A 229 -6.82 0.65 19.99
C ASN A 229 -7.45 -0.50 20.77
N SER A 230 -6.86 -0.88 21.92
CA SER A 230 -7.26 -2.06 22.66
C SER A 230 -8.72 -2.02 23.12
N MET A 231 -9.41 -3.14 22.93
CA MET A 231 -10.75 -3.39 23.46
C MET A 231 -10.82 -4.64 24.36
N CYS A 232 -9.69 -5.35 24.54
CA CYS A 232 -9.58 -6.52 25.41
C CYS A 232 -10.67 -7.57 25.17
N ALA A 233 -10.96 -7.87 23.90
CA ALA A 233 -12.02 -8.81 23.55
C ALA A 233 -11.71 -10.23 24.07
N GLY A 234 -12.47 -10.68 25.08
CA GLY A 234 -12.20 -11.92 25.82
C GLY A 234 -12.27 -13.21 25.00
N TYR A 235 -12.86 -13.18 23.79
CA TYR A 235 -12.87 -14.33 22.89
C TYR A 235 -11.55 -14.50 22.11
N LEU A 236 -10.68 -13.49 22.08
CA LEU A 236 -9.47 -13.46 21.25
C LEU A 236 -8.19 -13.26 22.07
N PHE A 237 -8.23 -12.32 23.01
CA PHE A 237 -7.07 -11.92 23.83
C PHE A 237 -7.23 -12.43 25.26
N GLN A 238 -7.19 -13.76 25.38
CA GLN A 238 -7.24 -14.46 26.66
C GLN A 238 -5.89 -14.30 27.39
N PRO A 239 -5.84 -13.82 28.63
CA PRO A 239 -4.58 -13.62 29.36
C PRO A 239 -3.97 -14.93 29.90
N ASP A 240 -4.74 -16.01 29.95
CA ASP A 240 -4.40 -17.32 30.53
C ASP A 240 -3.91 -18.35 29.49
N LYS A 241 -3.50 -17.89 28.30
CA LYS A 241 -2.91 -18.76 27.27
C LYS A 241 -1.60 -19.37 27.74
N GLN A 242 -1.28 -20.54 27.18
CA GLN A 242 -0.10 -21.33 27.54
C GLN A 242 1.21 -20.81 26.89
N TYR A 243 1.24 -19.56 26.44
CA TYR A 243 2.40 -18.88 25.86
C TYR A 243 2.39 -17.41 26.28
N ASP A 244 3.50 -16.71 26.04
CA ASP A 244 3.60 -15.27 26.33
C ASP A 244 2.64 -14.46 25.44
N VAL A 245 1.55 -13.98 26.01
CA VAL A 245 0.49 -13.23 25.30
C VAL A 245 0.96 -11.86 24.81
N THR A 246 2.15 -11.39 25.20
CA THR A 246 2.70 -10.14 24.64
C THR A 246 3.07 -10.25 23.16
N TYR A 247 3.13 -11.47 22.60
CA TYR A 247 3.24 -11.70 21.17
C TYR A 247 1.91 -11.52 20.40
N ASP A 248 0.76 -11.45 21.09
CA ASP A 248 -0.52 -11.19 20.44
C ASP A 248 -0.66 -9.70 20.12
N THR A 249 -0.50 -9.33 18.84
CA THR A 249 -0.46 -7.93 18.40
C THR A 249 -1.80 -7.38 17.93
N GLY A 250 -2.85 -8.20 17.89
CA GLY A 250 -4.14 -7.84 17.32
C GLY A 250 -4.81 -6.64 18.01
N ASP A 251 -4.70 -6.51 19.33
CA ASP A 251 -5.34 -5.45 20.10
C ASP A 251 -4.62 -4.08 19.97
N MET A 252 -3.50 -4.05 19.25
CA MET A 252 -2.83 -2.81 18.83
C MET A 252 -3.39 -2.25 17.52
N ALA A 253 -4.23 -3.01 16.80
CA ALA A 253 -4.75 -2.66 15.49
C ALA A 253 -6.22 -2.24 15.54
N ILE A 254 -6.64 -1.37 14.61
CA ILE A 254 -8.06 -1.12 14.32
C ILE A 254 -8.73 -2.28 13.58
N GLN A 255 -7.94 -3.21 13.02
CA GLN A 255 -8.42 -4.40 12.32
C GLN A 255 -8.53 -5.57 13.28
N CYS A 256 -9.58 -6.37 13.16
CA CYS A 256 -9.63 -7.69 13.80
C CYS A 256 -8.80 -8.69 12.97
N GLY A 257 -9.36 -9.16 11.84
CA GLY A 257 -8.62 -9.97 10.87
C GLY A 257 -7.62 -9.11 10.10
N ARG A 258 -6.34 -9.50 10.15
CA ARG A 258 -5.26 -8.81 9.44
C ARG A 258 -4.48 -9.78 8.54
N HIS A 259 -4.25 -9.37 7.29
CA HIS A 259 -3.53 -10.15 6.27
C HIS A 259 -2.03 -10.24 6.59
N VAL A 260 -1.38 -11.31 6.15
CA VAL A 260 0.07 -11.53 6.31
C VAL A 260 0.83 -10.77 5.22
N ASP A 261 1.08 -9.48 5.42
CA ASP A 261 1.90 -8.68 4.49
C ASP A 261 3.41 -8.82 4.71
N ILE A 262 3.80 -9.27 5.89
CA ILE A 262 5.21 -9.34 6.29
C ILE A 262 6.01 -10.36 5.48
N PHE A 263 5.44 -11.53 5.15
CA PHE A 263 6.22 -12.64 4.60
C PHE A 263 6.88 -12.29 3.26
N LYS A 264 6.14 -11.69 2.33
CA LYS A 264 6.67 -11.23 1.03
C LYS A 264 7.79 -10.21 1.20
N PHE A 265 7.66 -9.28 2.14
CA PHE A 265 8.69 -8.29 2.39
C PHE A 265 9.93 -8.92 3.04
N TRP A 266 9.74 -9.71 4.09
CA TRP A 266 10.81 -10.40 4.79
C TRP A 266 11.62 -11.28 3.83
N LEU A 267 10.94 -12.06 2.98
CA LEU A 267 11.59 -12.94 2.00
C LEU A 267 12.41 -12.14 0.97
N MET A 268 11.85 -11.04 0.45
CA MET A 268 12.60 -10.14 -0.44
C MET A 268 13.82 -9.53 0.24
N TRP A 269 13.72 -9.15 1.52
CA TRP A 269 14.85 -8.61 2.26
C TRP A 269 15.92 -9.67 2.51
N LYS A 270 15.54 -10.91 2.81
CA LYS A 270 16.50 -12.01 2.91
C LYS A 270 17.19 -12.30 1.59
N ALA A 271 16.46 -12.27 0.47
CA ALA A 271 17.01 -12.55 -0.85
C ALA A 271 17.93 -11.43 -1.37
N LYS A 272 17.53 -10.16 -1.20
CA LYS A 272 18.29 -8.99 -1.68
C LYS A 272 19.36 -8.53 -0.71
N GLY A 273 19.16 -8.73 0.59
CA GLY A 273 19.87 -8.01 1.64
C GLY A 273 19.57 -6.49 1.61
N THR A 274 20.07 -5.77 2.62
CA THR A 274 19.98 -4.30 2.64
C THR A 274 20.74 -3.67 1.46
N ILE A 275 21.89 -4.25 1.09
CA ILE A 275 22.71 -3.79 -0.04
C ILE A 275 21.96 -3.93 -1.38
N GLY A 276 21.22 -5.03 -1.59
CA GLY A 276 20.45 -5.20 -2.82
C GLY A 276 19.28 -4.21 -2.93
N PHE A 277 18.67 -3.82 -1.82
CA PHE A 277 17.68 -2.72 -1.82
C PHE A 277 18.33 -1.36 -2.06
N GLU A 278 19.46 -1.07 -1.43
CA GLU A 278 20.25 0.14 -1.67
C GLU A 278 20.57 0.32 -3.15
N GLN A 279 21.16 -0.71 -3.79
CA GLN A 279 21.51 -0.68 -5.21
C GLN A 279 20.28 -0.49 -6.11
N HIS A 280 19.15 -1.14 -5.78
CA HIS A 280 17.90 -0.96 -6.51
C HIS A 280 17.43 0.51 -6.45
N ILE A 281 17.42 1.09 -5.25
CA ILE A 281 16.95 2.47 -5.04
C ILE A 281 17.89 3.46 -5.73
N ASP A 282 19.19 3.32 -5.53
CA ASP A 282 20.20 4.18 -6.16
C ASP A 282 20.06 4.15 -7.69
N LYS A 283 19.85 2.97 -8.28
CA LYS A 283 19.65 2.84 -9.72
C LYS A 283 18.39 3.57 -10.20
N CYS A 284 17.28 3.49 -9.47
CA CYS A 284 16.06 4.21 -9.80
C CYS A 284 16.25 5.73 -9.75
N LEU A 285 16.97 6.25 -8.74
CA LEU A 285 17.32 7.67 -8.64
C LEU A 285 18.29 8.11 -9.75
N ASP A 286 19.28 7.30 -10.11
CA ASP A 286 20.20 7.59 -11.21
C ASP A 286 19.46 7.64 -12.57
N LEU A 287 18.49 6.75 -12.80
CA LEU A 287 17.65 6.78 -14.01
C LEU A 287 16.74 8.00 -14.06
N SER A 288 16.22 8.45 -12.91
CA SER A 288 15.46 9.69 -12.83
C SER A 288 16.31 10.91 -13.15
N GLN A 289 17.54 10.97 -12.61
CA GLN A 289 18.49 12.02 -12.94
C GLN A 289 18.88 12.00 -14.43
N TYR A 290 19.08 10.81 -15.00
CA TYR A 290 19.32 10.64 -16.42
C TYR A 290 18.17 11.20 -17.26
N LEU A 291 16.93 10.86 -16.92
CA LEU A 291 15.75 11.37 -17.63
C LEU A 291 15.66 12.90 -17.54
N TYR A 292 15.80 13.46 -16.34
CA TYR A 292 15.80 14.91 -16.12
C TYR A 292 16.85 15.59 -17.02
N ASN A 293 18.09 15.09 -17.03
CA ASN A 293 19.17 15.64 -17.86
C ASN A 293 18.88 15.52 -19.35
N LYS A 294 18.12 14.51 -19.80
CA LYS A 294 17.74 14.34 -21.21
C LYS A 294 16.62 15.27 -21.67
N ILE A 295 15.78 15.76 -20.77
CA ILE A 295 14.59 16.55 -21.14
C ILE A 295 14.69 18.02 -20.77
N LYS A 296 15.49 18.40 -19.76
CA LYS A 296 15.51 19.76 -19.21
C LYS A 296 15.85 20.84 -20.24
N ASP A 297 16.74 20.53 -21.19
CA ASP A 297 17.19 21.46 -22.23
C ASP A 297 16.64 21.07 -23.62
N ARG A 298 15.70 20.11 -23.69
CA ARG A 298 15.18 19.60 -24.96
C ARG A 298 14.03 20.46 -25.45
N GLU A 299 14.13 20.97 -26.67
CA GLU A 299 13.04 21.72 -27.30
C GLU A 299 11.74 20.90 -27.31
N GLY A 300 10.63 21.55 -26.96
CA GLY A 300 9.35 20.89 -26.82
C GLY A 300 9.11 20.24 -25.47
N TYR A 301 10.01 20.42 -24.49
CA TYR A 301 9.80 20.03 -23.11
C TYR A 301 10.00 21.24 -22.20
N GLN A 302 9.22 21.32 -21.12
CA GLN A 302 9.34 22.39 -20.12
C GLN A 302 9.21 21.78 -18.74
N MET A 303 10.20 21.99 -17.88
CA MET A 303 10.13 21.51 -16.49
C MET A 303 9.00 22.23 -15.74
N VAL A 304 8.33 21.49 -14.85
CA VAL A 304 7.19 22.02 -14.09
C VAL A 304 7.61 22.99 -13.00
N PHE A 305 8.77 22.77 -12.39
CA PHE A 305 9.40 23.64 -11.41
C PHE A 305 10.89 23.77 -11.75
N ASP A 306 11.51 24.86 -11.34
CA ASP A 306 12.94 25.03 -11.48
C ASP A 306 13.68 24.25 -10.37
N GLY A 307 14.67 23.45 -10.77
CA GLY A 307 15.44 22.61 -9.87
C GLY A 307 15.43 21.12 -10.19
N VAL A 308 16.42 20.43 -9.62
CA VAL A 308 16.61 18.99 -9.80
C VAL A 308 15.59 18.22 -8.94
N PRO A 309 14.91 17.19 -9.50
CA PRO A 309 14.05 16.29 -8.73
C PRO A 309 14.72 15.72 -7.49
N GLN A 310 14.02 15.75 -6.36
CA GLN A 310 14.53 15.19 -5.11
C GLN A 310 14.24 13.69 -4.98
N HIS A 311 13.34 13.15 -5.80
CA HIS A 311 13.02 11.73 -5.86
C HIS A 311 13.01 11.24 -7.32
N THR A 312 12.50 10.04 -7.57
CA THR A 312 12.33 9.48 -8.92
C THR A 312 11.28 10.21 -9.77
N ASN A 313 10.52 11.13 -9.18
CA ASN A 313 9.47 11.94 -9.80
C ASN A 313 10.06 13.00 -10.74
N VAL A 314 9.94 12.83 -12.05
CA VAL A 314 10.33 13.86 -13.03
C VAL A 314 9.08 14.53 -13.59
N CYS A 315 8.91 15.82 -13.31
CA CYS A 315 7.71 16.57 -13.67
C CYS A 315 7.95 17.56 -14.82
N PHE A 316 7.33 17.35 -15.97
CA PHE A 316 7.60 18.15 -17.18
C PHE A 316 6.40 18.23 -18.11
N TRP A 317 6.22 19.33 -18.80
CA TRP A 317 5.30 19.48 -19.92
C TRP A 317 5.91 19.01 -21.24
N TYR A 318 5.08 18.45 -22.11
CA TYR A 318 5.37 18.36 -23.53
C TYR A 318 4.68 19.51 -24.27
N LEU A 319 5.47 20.31 -24.97
CA LEU A 319 5.05 21.47 -25.75
C LEU A 319 5.00 21.07 -27.24
N PRO A 320 3.81 20.86 -27.83
CA PRO A 320 3.70 20.65 -29.27
C PRO A 320 4.11 21.92 -30.03
N LEU A 321 4.49 21.77 -31.30
CA LEU A 321 4.97 22.87 -32.15
C LEU A 321 4.03 24.10 -32.11
N SER A 322 2.71 23.87 -32.10
CA SER A 322 1.70 24.94 -32.05
C SER A 322 1.74 25.80 -30.79
N LEU A 323 2.43 25.38 -29.71
CA LEU A 323 2.50 26.08 -28.44
C LEU A 323 3.91 26.62 -28.09
N ARG A 324 4.94 26.32 -28.90
CA ARG A 324 6.35 26.66 -28.58
C ARG A 324 6.69 28.14 -28.68
N GLY A 325 5.91 28.92 -29.43
CA GLY A 325 6.03 30.39 -29.53
C GLY A 325 4.86 31.16 -28.92
N MET A 326 3.91 30.47 -28.30
CA MET A 326 2.76 31.12 -27.68
C MET A 326 3.19 31.74 -26.34
N PRO A 327 2.89 33.03 -26.07
CA PRO A 327 3.23 33.66 -24.81
C PRO A 327 2.50 33.00 -23.64
N GLU A 328 3.10 33.09 -22.44
CA GLU A 328 2.48 32.59 -21.22
C GLU A 328 1.15 33.31 -20.95
N GLY A 329 0.09 32.56 -20.66
CA GLY A 329 -1.24 33.12 -20.50
C GLY A 329 -2.31 32.05 -20.26
N ALA A 330 -3.53 32.49 -19.94
CA ALA A 330 -4.65 31.59 -19.66
C ALA A 330 -4.95 30.66 -20.84
N GLU A 331 -4.92 31.20 -22.06
CA GLU A 331 -5.18 30.45 -23.29
C GLU A 331 -4.12 29.36 -23.55
N ARG A 332 -2.82 29.68 -23.36
CA ARG A 332 -1.73 28.69 -23.49
C ARG A 332 -1.90 27.57 -22.47
N ARG A 333 -2.23 27.90 -21.22
CA ARG A 333 -2.48 26.91 -20.16
C ARG A 333 -3.66 26.00 -20.48
N GLU A 334 -4.76 26.56 -20.99
CA GLU A 334 -5.92 25.77 -21.39
C GLU A 334 -5.58 24.80 -22.53
N LYS A 335 -4.85 25.28 -23.55
CA LYS A 335 -4.38 24.44 -24.66
C LYS A 335 -3.43 23.34 -24.19
N LEU A 336 -2.47 23.65 -23.31
CA LEU A 336 -1.57 22.65 -22.69
C LEU A 336 -2.34 21.58 -21.92
N HIS A 337 -3.40 21.97 -21.22
CA HIS A 337 -4.27 21.03 -20.52
C HIS A 337 -4.95 20.04 -21.47
N ARG A 338 -5.31 20.46 -22.69
CA ARG A 338 -5.89 19.58 -23.71
C ARG A 338 -4.85 18.64 -24.35
N VAL A 339 -3.63 19.12 -24.59
CA VAL A 339 -2.51 18.31 -25.14
C VAL A 339 -2.28 17.06 -24.29
N ARG A 340 -2.31 17.22 -22.96
CA ARG A 340 -2.20 16.13 -22.00
C ARG A 340 -3.14 14.96 -22.30
N LEU A 341 -4.40 15.23 -22.58
CA LEU A 341 -5.42 14.19 -22.83
C LEU A 341 -5.22 13.50 -24.18
N LEU A 342 -4.65 14.22 -25.15
CA LEU A 342 -4.47 13.76 -26.53
C LEU A 342 -3.19 12.93 -26.71
N SER A 343 -2.11 13.22 -25.98
CA SER A 343 -0.86 12.45 -26.08
C SER A 343 -0.91 11.08 -25.39
N ILE A 344 -1.75 10.89 -24.37
CA ILE A 344 -1.84 9.60 -23.63
C ILE A 344 -2.64 8.55 -24.38
N LYS A 345 -3.78 8.94 -24.98
CA LYS A 345 -4.72 7.99 -25.59
C LYS A 345 -4.04 7.09 -26.64
N PRO A 346 -3.17 7.61 -27.53
CA PRO A 346 -2.43 6.78 -28.46
C PRO A 346 -1.43 5.86 -27.77
N ILE A 347 -0.66 6.35 -26.79
CA ILE A 347 0.37 5.57 -26.06
C ILE A 347 -0.26 4.38 -25.31
N HIS A 348 -1.40 4.60 -24.65
CA HIS A 348 -2.13 3.53 -23.97
C HIS A 348 -2.80 2.57 -24.97
N ARG A 349 -3.30 3.07 -26.11
CA ARG A 349 -3.88 2.22 -27.16
C ARG A 349 -2.82 1.39 -27.90
N SER A 350 -1.61 1.90 -28.05
CA SER A 350 -0.49 1.16 -28.67
C SER A 350 0.12 0.12 -27.73
N GLY A 351 -0.20 0.15 -26.42
CA GLY A 351 0.36 -0.78 -25.43
C GLY A 351 1.86 -0.62 -25.20
N SER A 352 2.49 0.44 -25.72
CA SER A 352 3.94 0.60 -25.73
C SER A 352 4.50 1.12 -24.41
N SER A 353 3.71 1.84 -23.61
CA SER A 353 4.06 2.33 -22.27
C SER A 353 2.81 2.80 -21.53
N PHE A 354 2.86 2.87 -20.20
CA PHE A 354 1.83 3.52 -19.38
C PHE A 354 2.45 4.63 -18.55
N LEU A 355 1.96 5.85 -18.72
CA LEU A 355 2.42 7.04 -18.00
C LEU A 355 1.26 7.62 -17.20
N LYS A 356 1.40 7.70 -15.87
CA LYS A 356 0.36 8.30 -15.02
C LYS A 356 0.51 9.81 -15.01
N ILE A 357 -0.51 10.51 -15.50
CA ILE A 357 -0.58 11.97 -15.38
C ILE A 357 -1.56 12.34 -14.27
N SER A 358 -1.11 13.08 -13.25
CA SER A 358 -1.95 13.54 -12.11
C SER A 358 -2.21 15.05 -12.21
N VAL A 359 -3.40 15.52 -11.80
CA VAL A 359 -3.71 16.96 -11.67
C VAL A 359 -3.65 17.29 -10.18
N ALA A 360 -2.79 18.20 -9.75
CA ALA A 360 -2.77 18.69 -8.37
C ALA A 360 -2.72 20.22 -8.38
N HIS A 361 -3.88 20.88 -8.44
CA HIS A 361 -4.19 22.33 -8.32
C HIS A 361 -3.32 23.37 -9.04
N ILE A 362 -2.21 23.00 -9.66
CA ILE A 362 -1.48 23.70 -10.72
C ILE A 362 -1.02 22.59 -11.67
N TYR A 363 -1.14 22.88 -12.95
CA TYR A 363 -1.17 21.97 -14.09
C TYR A 363 0.15 21.18 -14.29
N GLN A 364 0.16 19.83 -14.27
CA GLN A 364 1.43 19.04 -14.30
C GLN A 364 1.36 17.64 -14.95
N LEU A 365 2.53 17.19 -15.42
CA LEU A 365 2.87 15.82 -15.82
C LEU A 365 3.91 15.28 -14.85
N SER A 366 3.82 14.02 -14.42
CA SER A 366 4.79 13.36 -13.54
C SER A 366 5.10 11.96 -14.05
N LEU A 367 6.33 11.64 -14.46
CA LEU A 367 6.74 10.25 -14.65
C LEU A 367 7.31 9.72 -13.34
N ILE A 368 6.68 8.65 -12.83
CA ILE A 368 7.20 7.85 -11.73
C ILE A 368 7.88 6.64 -12.35
N LEU A 369 9.21 6.58 -12.30
CA LEU A 369 9.95 5.38 -12.67
C LEU A 369 9.91 4.41 -11.48
N THR A 370 8.96 3.46 -11.50
CA THR A 370 9.10 2.19 -10.76
C THR A 370 9.57 1.14 -11.76
N LEU A 371 10.76 0.56 -11.53
CA LEU A 371 11.25 -0.56 -12.33
C LEU A 371 10.44 -1.82 -12.00
N ASP A 372 9.20 -1.89 -12.48
CA ASP A 372 8.42 -3.13 -12.56
C ASP A 372 8.51 -3.65 -14.01
N HIS A 373 9.70 -4.01 -14.47
CA HIS A 373 9.90 -4.99 -15.55
C HIS A 373 11.39 -5.31 -15.74
N ILE A 374 11.84 -6.42 -15.14
CA ILE A 374 13.03 -7.13 -15.61
C ILE A 374 12.51 -8.21 -16.56
N HIS A 375 12.67 -7.98 -17.86
CA HIS A 375 12.45 -9.02 -18.86
C HIS A 375 13.73 -9.83 -19.00
N THR A 376 13.89 -10.88 -18.17
CA THR A 376 14.83 -11.96 -18.46
C THR A 376 14.16 -12.88 -19.48
N GLN A 377 14.54 -12.76 -20.75
CA GLN A 377 14.19 -13.77 -21.75
C GLN A 377 14.86 -15.08 -21.38
N THR A 378 14.05 -16.02 -20.93
CA THR A 378 14.43 -17.43 -20.84
C THR A 378 13.47 -18.14 -21.77
N HIS A 379 13.96 -18.64 -22.90
CA HIS A 379 13.14 -19.43 -23.81
C HIS A 379 12.84 -20.77 -23.14
N THR A 380 11.57 -21.01 -22.83
CA THR A 380 11.06 -22.32 -22.46
C THR A 380 9.81 -22.56 -23.31
N PRO A 381 9.81 -23.51 -24.25
CA PRO A 381 8.62 -23.80 -25.04
C PRO A 381 7.60 -24.53 -24.15
N THR A 382 6.44 -23.92 -23.93
CA THR A 382 5.32 -24.58 -23.23
C THR A 382 4.14 -24.64 -24.20
N HIS A 383 3.84 -25.85 -24.69
CA HIS A 383 2.60 -26.13 -25.39
C HIS A 383 1.43 -26.14 -24.40
N ALA A 384 0.38 -25.38 -24.68
CA ALA A 384 -0.88 -25.42 -23.92
C ALA A 384 -1.86 -26.38 -24.61
N HIS A 385 -2.37 -27.37 -23.88
CA HIS A 385 -3.57 -28.12 -24.25
C HIS A 385 -4.72 -27.68 -23.35
N THR A 386 -5.84 -27.26 -23.96
CA THR A 386 -7.09 -26.94 -23.27
C THR A 386 -7.92 -28.22 -23.15
N HIS A 387 -8.10 -28.74 -21.93
CA HIS A 387 -9.10 -29.78 -21.66
C HIS A 387 -10.28 -29.17 -20.89
N THR A 388 -11.46 -29.21 -21.51
CA THR A 388 -12.74 -28.92 -20.85
C THR A 388 -13.20 -30.17 -20.09
N HIS A 389 -13.21 -30.12 -18.76
CA HIS A 389 -13.82 -31.16 -17.92
C HIS A 389 -15.22 -30.71 -17.47
N THR A 390 -16.25 -31.44 -17.88
CA THR A 390 -17.60 -31.35 -17.32
C THR A 390 -17.68 -32.34 -16.16
N HIS A 391 -17.83 -31.85 -14.92
CA HIS A 391 -18.07 -32.69 -13.74
C HIS A 391 -19.57 -32.85 -13.51
N THR A 392 -20.07 -34.07 -13.62
CA THR A 392 -21.41 -34.49 -13.14
C THR A 392 -21.23 -35.15 -11.78
N HIS A 393 -21.81 -34.58 -10.73
CA HIS A 393 -21.81 -35.14 -9.38
C HIS A 393 -22.97 -36.14 -9.22
N THR A 394 -22.66 -37.40 -8.93
CA THR A 394 -23.63 -38.41 -8.47
C THR A 394 -23.34 -38.70 -7.00
N HIS A 395 -24.31 -38.44 -6.13
CA HIS A 395 -24.23 -38.69 -4.68
C HIS A 395 -24.46 -40.17 -4.37
N THR A 396 -23.54 -40.80 -3.63
CA THR A 396 -23.77 -42.09 -2.97
C THR A 396 -23.51 -41.93 -1.47
N HIS A 397 -24.57 -42.05 -0.67
CA HIS A 397 -24.52 -42.01 0.80
C HIS A 397 -23.81 -43.25 1.37
N THR A 398 -22.94 -43.05 2.36
CA THR A 398 -22.53 -44.11 3.29
C THR A 398 -23.00 -43.71 4.68
N HIS A 399 -23.96 -44.47 5.23
CA HIS A 399 -24.41 -44.35 6.61
C HIS A 399 -23.37 -44.94 7.57
N THR A 400 -23.12 -44.25 8.68
CA THR A 400 -22.68 -44.87 9.92
C THR A 400 -23.63 -44.35 11.00
N HIS A 401 -24.59 -45.17 11.44
CA HIS A 401 -25.48 -44.87 12.56
C HIS A 401 -25.13 -45.77 13.74
N THR A 402 -24.93 -45.16 14.90
CA THR A 402 -25.20 -45.80 16.20
C THR A 402 -26.71 -45.74 16.41
N HIS A 403 -27.36 -46.91 16.54
CA HIS A 403 -28.82 -47.05 16.62
C HIS A 403 -29.35 -46.94 18.04
N THR A 404 -30.63 -46.54 18.18
CA THR A 404 -31.56 -47.22 19.08
C THR A 404 -33.01 -47.18 18.53
N HIS A 405 -33.52 -48.39 18.24
CA HIS A 405 -34.91 -48.88 18.02
C HIS A 405 -35.81 -48.33 16.88
N THR A 406 -36.76 -49.06 16.29
CA THR A 406 -37.00 -50.48 15.88
C THR A 406 -38.24 -50.42 14.98
N HIS A 407 -38.25 -51.00 13.77
CA HIS A 407 -39.47 -51.51 13.13
C HIS A 407 -39.17 -52.50 11.99
N THR A 408 -39.97 -53.57 11.95
CA THR A 408 -39.77 -54.78 11.14
C THR A 408 -40.44 -54.68 9.77
N HIS A 409 -39.71 -55.00 8.68
CA HIS A 409 -40.32 -55.66 7.51
C HIS A 409 -39.28 -56.46 6.70
N THR A 410 -39.68 -57.65 6.27
CA THR A 410 -38.87 -58.68 5.61
C THR A 410 -39.01 -58.62 4.08
N GLN A 411 -37.92 -58.78 3.32
CA GLN A 411 -37.89 -59.40 1.97
C GLN A 411 -36.45 -59.80 1.58
N THR A 412 -36.32 -60.94 0.88
CA THR A 412 -35.08 -61.73 0.70
C THR A 412 -34.76 -61.99 -0.79
N HIS A 413 -33.45 -62.04 -1.12
CA HIS A 413 -32.70 -62.85 -2.13
C HIS A 413 -31.78 -62.02 -3.06
N THR A 414 -30.65 -62.48 -3.65
CA THR A 414 -29.58 -63.49 -3.43
C THR A 414 -28.45 -63.19 -4.45
N HIS A 415 -27.20 -63.54 -4.11
CA HIS A 415 -25.91 -63.18 -4.74
C HIS A 415 -25.45 -64.10 -5.90
N ARG A 416 -24.55 -63.64 -6.80
CA ARG A 416 -23.47 -64.49 -7.40
C ARG A 416 -22.32 -63.67 -8.05
N HIS A 417 -21.09 -64.17 -7.91
CA HIS A 417 -19.79 -63.59 -8.30
C HIS A 417 -19.21 -64.26 -9.58
N THR A 418 -18.22 -63.67 -10.27
CA THR A 418 -16.95 -64.31 -10.79
C THR A 418 -16.05 -63.25 -11.50
N GLN A 419 -14.72 -63.30 -11.27
CA GLN A 419 -13.66 -62.46 -11.86
C GLN A 419 -12.96 -63.15 -13.06
N THR A 420 -12.38 -62.39 -14.00
CA THR A 420 -11.19 -62.79 -14.80
C THR A 420 -10.48 -61.54 -15.38
N HIS A 421 -9.14 -61.54 -15.46
CA HIS A 421 -8.28 -60.41 -15.83
C HIS A 421 -7.22 -60.85 -16.86
N THR A 422 -6.95 -60.10 -17.95
CA THR A 422 -5.72 -60.22 -18.78
C THR A 422 -5.40 -58.92 -19.56
N GLN A 423 -4.12 -58.50 -19.56
CA GLN A 423 -3.53 -57.30 -20.22
C GLN A 423 -2.91 -57.62 -21.60
N THR A 424 -2.81 -56.63 -22.51
CA THR A 424 -1.71 -56.51 -23.51
C THR A 424 -1.61 -55.07 -24.05
N HIS A 425 -0.39 -54.56 -24.29
CA HIS A 425 -0.05 -53.22 -24.79
C HIS A 425 0.73 -53.31 -26.11
N THR A 426 0.43 -52.48 -27.12
CA THR A 426 1.35 -52.15 -28.25
C THR A 426 1.00 -50.80 -28.88
N ASN A 427 2.01 -50.01 -29.28
CA ASN A 427 1.93 -48.64 -29.85
C ASN A 427 2.37 -48.64 -31.34
N THR A 428 1.68 -47.88 -32.23
CA THR A 428 2.24 -47.34 -33.50
C THR A 428 1.42 -46.13 -34.04
N HIS A 429 2.10 -45.11 -34.60
CA HIS A 429 1.59 -43.83 -35.15
C HIS A 429 1.08 -43.89 -36.62
N ASN A 430 0.24 -42.90 -37.04
CA ASN A 430 0.31 -42.19 -38.35
C ASN A 430 -0.71 -41.02 -38.51
N HIS A 431 -0.45 -40.11 -39.46
CA HIS A 431 -0.97 -38.73 -39.61
C HIS A 431 -2.01 -38.50 -40.75
N THR A 432 -2.63 -37.29 -40.74
CA THR A 432 -3.28 -36.47 -41.84
C THR A 432 -4.74 -36.83 -42.24
N HIS A 433 -5.68 -35.95 -42.69
CA HIS A 433 -5.73 -34.55 -43.17
C HIS A 433 -7.17 -33.94 -43.00
N ILE A 434 -7.31 -32.64 -43.31
CA ILE A 434 -8.41 -31.64 -43.12
C ILE A 434 -9.66 -31.81 -44.03
N HIS A 435 -10.85 -31.31 -43.61
CA HIS A 435 -11.86 -30.71 -44.51
C HIS A 435 -12.73 -29.60 -43.88
N THR A 436 -12.96 -28.53 -44.65
CA THR A 436 -13.77 -27.31 -44.41
C THR A 436 -15.19 -27.41 -44.97
N GLY A 437 -16.18 -26.66 -44.42
CA GLY A 437 -17.52 -26.50 -45.02
C GLY A 437 -18.40 -25.43 -44.34
N ILE A 438 -19.14 -24.66 -45.16
CA ILE A 438 -19.71 -23.31 -44.94
C ILE A 438 -21.18 -23.35 -44.46
N SER A 439 -21.61 -22.32 -43.71
CA SER A 439 -23.00 -22.04 -43.30
C SER A 439 -23.84 -21.39 -44.42
N ASN A 440 -25.13 -21.72 -44.52
CA ASN A 440 -26.23 -20.77 -44.83
C ASN A 440 -27.60 -21.44 -44.68
N HIS A 441 -28.52 -20.82 -43.94
CA HIS A 441 -29.95 -21.09 -43.99
C HIS A 441 -30.70 -19.77 -44.23
N SER A 442 -31.47 -19.71 -45.33
CA SER A 442 -32.43 -18.65 -45.63
C SER A 442 -33.86 -19.19 -45.62
N ILE A 443 -34.77 -18.29 -45.24
CA ILE A 443 -36.18 -18.49 -44.91
C ILE A 443 -37.03 -18.58 -46.19
N ARG A 444 -38.02 -19.50 -46.20
CA ARG A 444 -39.10 -19.58 -47.21
C ARG A 444 -40.19 -18.55 -46.90
N ASN A 445 -40.65 -17.83 -47.92
CA ASN A 445 -42.04 -17.38 -48.02
C ASN A 445 -42.49 -17.48 -49.49
N THR A 446 -43.66 -18.08 -49.69
CA THR A 446 -44.32 -18.37 -50.95
C THR A 446 -45.21 -17.22 -51.40
N ASN A 447 -45.27 -17.02 -52.73
CA ASN A 447 -46.16 -16.11 -53.44
C ASN A 447 -47.64 -16.50 -53.31
N LEU A 448 -48.50 -15.53 -53.02
CA LEU A 448 -49.62 -15.05 -53.87
C LEU A 448 -50.20 -13.77 -53.28
#